data_AF-A0A7G2LT31-F1
#
_entry.id   AF-A0A7G2LT31-F1
#
_cell.length_a   1.000
_cell.length_b   1.000
_cell.length_c   1.000
_cell.angle_alpha   90.00
_cell.angle_beta   90.00
_cell.angle_gamma   90.00
#
_symmetry.space_group_name_H-M   'P 1'
#
loop_
_entity.id
_entity.type
_entity.pdbx_description
1 polymer ?
#
loop_
_entity_poly.entity_id
_entity_poly.type
_entity_poly.pdbx_seq_one_letter_code
_entity_poly.pdbx_strand_id
1 'polypeptide(L)'
;GCVVDSGKFDWSANDKFPSLSQPEEAYHGMKFHETFGAMAFTFHGIAIGLRDLGMTMNPQAAHYTLMGIETLSLRMDRHVQNAVKVAEWLEQDDRVDYVTYAGLKSSPYHERMQKVCPKGAGGLFTFAVKGGYDACVKLVNSLDIFSHVANLGDTRSLIIHSASTTHRQLTEEQQEAAGAGPGVVRISIGTEDVDDLIADLDQALTKATS
;
A
#
# COMPACT_ATOMS: atom_id res chain seq x y z
N GLY A 1 6.35 -11.81 3.16
CA GLY A 1 6.59 -11.01 1.94
C GLY A 1 7.41 -11.81 0.95
N CYS A 2 7.82 -11.21 -0.16
CA CYS A 2 8.76 -11.82 -1.10
C CYS A 2 9.84 -10.80 -1.49
N VAL A 3 11.02 -11.29 -1.84
CA VAL A 3 12.07 -10.50 -2.49
C VAL A 3 12.18 -11.05 -3.91
N VAL A 4 12.09 -10.16 -4.90
CA VAL A 4 12.26 -10.51 -6.32
C VAL A 4 13.48 -9.78 -6.82
N ASP A 5 14.51 -10.54 -7.17
CA ASP A 5 15.76 -10.03 -7.70
C ASP A 5 15.72 -10.03 -9.23
N SER A 6 16.04 -8.88 -9.83
CA SER A 6 16.10 -8.77 -11.29
C SER A 6 17.37 -9.39 -11.88
N GLY A 7 18.41 -9.55 -11.05
CA GLY A 7 19.73 -10.07 -11.46
C GLY A 7 20.51 -9.17 -12.43
N LYS A 8 20.12 -7.89 -12.57
CA LYS A 8 20.72 -6.96 -13.53
C LYS A 8 21.76 -6.02 -12.94
N PHE A 9 21.94 -6.01 -11.62
CA PHE A 9 22.85 -5.09 -10.96
C PHE A 9 24.24 -5.72 -10.81
N ASP A 10 25.28 -5.00 -11.25
CA ASP A 10 26.66 -5.40 -11.06
C ASP A 10 27.15 -4.99 -9.67
N TRP A 11 27.16 -5.96 -8.76
CA TRP A 11 27.57 -5.75 -7.37
C TRP A 11 29.08 -5.56 -7.19
N SER A 12 29.89 -5.90 -8.20
CA SER A 12 31.35 -5.75 -8.18
C SER A 12 31.83 -4.50 -8.92
N ALA A 13 30.92 -3.69 -9.47
CA ALA A 13 31.27 -2.47 -10.19
C ALA A 13 32.00 -1.42 -9.32
N ASN A 14 31.86 -1.48 -8.00
CA ASN A 14 32.56 -0.63 -7.04
C ASN A 14 32.49 -1.23 -5.62
N ASP A 15 33.18 -0.59 -4.67
CA ASP A 15 33.32 -1.07 -3.30
C ASP A 15 32.13 -0.74 -2.37
N LYS A 16 30.99 -0.26 -2.89
CA LYS A 16 29.81 0.07 -2.06
C LYS A 16 29.06 -1.16 -1.55
N PHE A 17 29.31 -2.34 -2.10
CA PHE A 17 28.56 -3.57 -1.79
C PHE A 17 29.48 -4.70 -1.29
N PRO A 18 30.31 -4.46 -0.26
CA PRO A 18 31.33 -5.41 0.15
C PRO A 18 30.77 -6.78 0.57
N SER A 19 29.58 -6.85 1.16
CA SER A 19 28.92 -8.12 1.51
C SER A 19 28.63 -9.03 0.30
N LEU A 20 28.57 -8.46 -0.91
CA LEU A 20 28.33 -9.21 -2.15
C LEU A 20 29.60 -9.36 -2.98
N SER A 21 30.53 -8.40 -2.93
CA SER A 21 31.71 -8.36 -3.80
C SER A 21 33.03 -8.77 -3.12
N GLN A 22 33.10 -8.80 -1.79
CA GLN A 22 34.29 -9.21 -1.03
C GLN A 22 34.13 -10.60 -0.41
N PRO A 23 35.24 -11.25 0.01
CA PRO A 23 35.20 -12.58 0.61
C PRO A 23 34.33 -12.62 1.88
N GLU A 24 33.40 -13.58 1.94
CA GLU A 24 32.58 -13.84 3.14
C GLU A 24 33.19 -14.95 3.98
N GLU A 25 33.62 -14.62 5.20
CA GLU A 25 34.28 -15.56 6.12
C GLU A 25 33.34 -16.70 6.55
N ALA A 26 32.06 -16.42 6.77
CA ALA A 26 31.05 -17.43 7.10
C ALA A 26 30.80 -18.44 5.97
N TYR A 27 31.31 -18.17 4.77
CA TYR A 27 31.26 -19.04 3.60
C TYR A 27 32.66 -19.31 3.03
N HIS A 28 33.66 -19.44 3.90
CA HIS A 28 35.03 -19.86 3.55
C HIS A 28 35.74 -18.94 2.54
N GLY A 29 35.48 -17.62 2.62
CA GLY A 29 36.06 -16.62 1.75
C GLY A 29 35.41 -16.56 0.36
N MET A 30 34.27 -17.22 0.17
CA MET A 30 33.49 -17.11 -1.06
C MET A 30 33.06 -15.66 -1.30
N LYS A 31 33.19 -15.20 -2.55
CA LYS A 31 32.61 -13.93 -3.00
C LYS A 31 31.28 -14.21 -3.70
N PHE A 32 30.17 -13.72 -3.15
CA PHE A 32 28.83 -14.05 -3.65
C PHE A 32 28.62 -13.61 -5.12
N HIS A 33 29.04 -12.40 -5.48
CA HIS A 33 28.87 -11.89 -6.84
C HIS A 33 29.73 -12.63 -7.86
N GLU A 34 30.98 -12.95 -7.49
CA GLU A 34 31.85 -13.77 -8.34
C GLU A 34 31.28 -15.18 -8.55
N THR A 35 30.72 -15.78 -7.49
CA THR A 35 30.26 -17.18 -7.51
C THR A 35 28.89 -17.34 -8.16
N PHE A 36 27.94 -16.47 -7.84
CA PHE A 36 26.53 -16.60 -8.24
C PHE A 36 26.10 -15.60 -9.31
N GLY A 37 26.95 -14.64 -9.68
CA GLY A 37 26.65 -13.62 -10.67
C GLY A 37 25.31 -12.92 -10.40
N ALA A 38 24.40 -13.01 -11.38
CA ALA A 38 23.06 -12.42 -11.30
C ALA A 38 22.22 -12.87 -10.08
N MET A 39 22.52 -14.01 -9.46
CA MET A 39 21.77 -14.51 -8.30
C MET A 39 22.43 -14.18 -6.96
N ALA A 40 23.50 -13.38 -6.95
CA ALA A 40 24.29 -13.10 -5.75
C ALA A 40 23.46 -12.50 -4.61
N PHE A 41 22.61 -11.52 -4.90
CA PHE A 41 21.76 -10.90 -3.88
C PHE A 41 20.73 -11.88 -3.32
N THR A 42 20.11 -12.69 -4.18
CA THR A 42 19.19 -13.77 -3.79
C THR A 42 19.87 -14.78 -2.85
N PHE A 43 21.01 -15.34 -3.26
CA PHE A 43 21.69 -16.37 -2.46
C PHE A 43 22.33 -15.81 -1.19
N HIS A 44 22.90 -14.61 -1.23
CA HIS A 44 23.37 -13.94 -0.01
C HIS A 44 22.20 -13.72 0.97
N GLY A 45 21.05 -13.26 0.49
CA GLY A 45 19.85 -13.08 1.31
C GLY A 45 19.38 -14.37 1.99
N ILE A 46 19.52 -15.52 1.33
CA ILE A 46 19.18 -16.84 1.89
C ILE A 46 20.28 -17.34 2.84
N ALA A 47 21.52 -17.35 2.36
CA ALA A 47 22.68 -17.94 3.00
C ALA A 47 23.08 -17.21 4.30
N ILE A 48 22.99 -15.89 4.30
CA ILE A 48 23.31 -15.06 5.47
C ILE A 48 22.01 -14.64 6.15
N GLY A 49 21.18 -13.86 5.45
CA GLY A 49 20.01 -13.22 6.04
C GLY A 49 19.01 -14.23 6.62
N LEU A 50 18.49 -15.13 5.80
CA LEU A 50 17.46 -16.10 6.21
C LEU A 50 18.02 -17.10 7.23
N ARG A 51 19.24 -17.61 7.01
CA ARG A 51 19.90 -18.54 7.92
C ARG A 51 20.06 -17.96 9.32
N ASP A 52 20.57 -16.73 9.42
CA ASP A 52 20.97 -16.15 10.71
C ASP A 52 19.80 -15.45 11.43
N LEU A 53 18.88 -14.82 10.69
CA LEU A 53 17.74 -14.08 11.26
C LEU A 53 16.46 -14.91 11.33
N GLY A 54 16.37 -16.03 10.62
CA GLY A 54 15.29 -17.01 10.76
C GLY A 54 13.91 -16.56 10.28
N MET A 55 13.82 -15.58 9.38
CA MET A 55 12.55 -15.04 8.83
C MET A 55 11.85 -15.99 7.84
N THR A 56 11.76 -17.27 8.18
CA THR A 56 11.19 -18.33 7.34
C THR A 56 9.68 -18.24 7.32
N MET A 57 9.09 -18.13 6.11
CA MET A 57 7.65 -18.18 5.92
C MET A 57 7.13 -19.58 6.26
N ASN A 58 6.04 -19.68 7.03
CA ASN A 58 5.44 -20.99 7.28
C ASN A 58 4.83 -21.57 5.97
N PRO A 59 4.85 -22.90 5.78
CA PRO A 59 4.35 -23.50 4.54
C PRO A 59 2.86 -23.22 4.27
N GLN A 60 2.06 -23.10 5.33
CA GLN A 60 0.63 -22.84 5.20
C GLN A 60 0.33 -21.43 4.66
N ALA A 61 1.05 -20.39 5.10
CA ALA A 61 0.89 -19.04 4.55
C ALA A 61 1.44 -18.96 3.12
N ALA A 62 2.48 -19.73 2.79
CA ALA A 62 2.93 -19.85 1.41
C ALA A 62 1.81 -20.44 0.52
N HIS A 63 1.14 -21.51 0.98
CA HIS A 63 -0.01 -22.07 0.29
C HIS A 63 -1.16 -21.06 0.11
N TYR A 64 -1.55 -20.33 1.18
CA TYR A 64 -2.57 -19.29 1.07
C TYR A 64 -2.18 -18.14 0.14
N THR A 65 -0.90 -17.79 0.10
CA THR A 65 -0.40 -16.78 -0.85
C THR A 65 -0.54 -17.27 -2.28
N LEU A 66 -0.18 -18.53 -2.55
CA LEU A 66 -0.33 -19.14 -3.88
C LEU A 66 -1.81 -19.18 -4.31
N MET A 67 -2.71 -19.61 -3.44
CA MET A 67 -4.16 -19.58 -3.68
C MET A 67 -4.65 -18.16 -4.01
N GLY A 68 -4.15 -17.15 -3.30
CA GLY A 68 -4.47 -15.76 -3.59
C GLY A 68 -3.97 -15.32 -4.98
N ILE A 69 -2.76 -15.73 -5.38
CA ILE A 69 -2.15 -15.35 -6.67
C ILE A 69 -2.99 -15.81 -7.87
N GLU A 70 -3.69 -16.95 -7.77
CA GLU A 70 -4.53 -17.50 -8.84
C GLU A 70 -5.56 -16.48 -9.39
N THR A 71 -6.01 -15.55 -8.55
CA THR A 71 -7.01 -14.53 -8.91
C THR A 71 -6.45 -13.10 -8.90
N LEU A 72 -5.13 -12.94 -8.83
CA LEU A 72 -4.50 -11.63 -8.64
C LEU A 72 -4.92 -10.59 -9.69
N SER A 73 -4.86 -10.94 -10.98
CA SER A 73 -5.23 -10.01 -12.06
C SER A 73 -6.70 -9.60 -11.97
N LEU A 74 -7.60 -10.55 -11.76
CA LEU A 74 -9.04 -10.31 -11.67
C LEU A 74 -9.38 -9.39 -10.50
N ARG A 75 -8.77 -9.61 -9.34
CA ARG A 75 -8.96 -8.76 -8.16
C ARG A 75 -8.38 -7.37 -8.39
N MET A 76 -7.16 -7.27 -8.92
CA MET A 76 -6.54 -5.96 -9.18
C MET A 76 -7.33 -5.13 -10.19
N ASP A 77 -7.86 -5.75 -11.25
CA ASP A 77 -8.71 -5.07 -12.22
C ASP A 77 -9.96 -4.49 -11.53
N ARG A 78 -10.62 -5.27 -10.65
CA ARG A 78 -11.78 -4.80 -9.89
C ARG A 78 -11.43 -3.71 -8.88
N HIS A 79 -10.36 -3.87 -8.11
CA HIS A 79 -9.88 -2.85 -7.16
C HIS A 79 -9.65 -1.51 -7.85
N VAL A 80 -8.98 -1.53 -9.01
CA VAL A 80 -8.68 -0.31 -9.78
C VAL A 80 -9.96 0.32 -10.32
N GLN A 81 -10.84 -0.47 -10.94
CA GLN A 81 -12.11 0.04 -11.49
C GLN A 81 -12.99 0.68 -10.41
N ASN A 82 -13.12 0.04 -9.26
CA ASN A 82 -13.87 0.58 -8.13
C ASN A 82 -13.21 1.85 -7.59
N ALA A 83 -11.88 1.85 -7.43
CA ALA A 83 -11.17 2.99 -6.88
C ALA A 83 -11.25 4.25 -7.75
N VAL A 84 -11.20 4.10 -9.07
CA VAL A 84 -11.43 5.23 -10.01
C VAL A 84 -12.80 5.85 -9.76
N LYS A 85 -13.85 5.04 -9.77
CA LYS A 85 -15.23 5.51 -9.59
C LYS A 85 -15.46 6.17 -8.23
N VAL A 86 -14.99 5.53 -7.14
CA VAL A 86 -15.14 6.07 -5.79
C VAL A 86 -14.35 7.37 -5.64
N ALA A 87 -13.12 7.43 -6.17
CA ALA A 87 -12.32 8.65 -6.12
C ALA A 87 -12.94 9.80 -6.92
N GLU A 88 -13.48 9.53 -8.12
CA GLU A 88 -14.16 10.53 -8.95
C GLU A 88 -15.45 11.03 -8.28
N TRP A 89 -16.20 10.15 -7.61
CA TRP A 89 -17.38 10.53 -6.85
C TRP A 89 -17.01 11.40 -5.63
N LEU A 90 -16.01 11.00 -4.85
CA LEU A 90 -15.52 11.77 -3.70
C LEU A 90 -14.98 13.16 -4.11
N GLU A 91 -14.32 13.26 -5.26
CA GLU A 91 -13.77 14.54 -5.77
C GLU A 91 -14.87 15.57 -6.10
N GLN A 92 -16.09 15.10 -6.36
CA GLN A 92 -17.24 15.95 -6.69
C GLN A 92 -18.11 16.27 -5.46
N ASP A 93 -17.78 15.74 -4.29
CA ASP A 93 -18.59 15.88 -3.08
C ASP A 93 -18.21 17.15 -2.29
N ASP A 94 -19.19 18.02 -2.02
CA ASP A 94 -18.98 19.28 -1.30
C ASP A 94 -18.49 19.11 0.15
N ARG A 95 -18.62 17.92 0.74
CA ARG A 95 -18.12 17.60 2.10
C ARG A 95 -16.63 17.23 2.11
N VAL A 96 -16.09 16.90 0.94
CA VAL A 96 -14.69 16.50 0.74
C VAL A 96 -13.89 17.71 0.27
N ASP A 97 -12.69 17.89 0.84
CA ASP A 97 -11.77 18.99 0.50
C ASP A 97 -10.87 18.62 -0.68
N TYR A 98 -10.28 17.43 -0.64
CA TYR A 98 -9.47 16.89 -1.74
C TYR A 98 -9.38 15.36 -1.68
N VAL A 99 -8.97 14.77 -2.82
CA VAL A 99 -8.71 13.33 -2.98
C VAL A 99 -7.32 13.13 -3.58
N THR A 100 -6.52 12.19 -3.05
CA THR A 100 -5.11 12.01 -3.44
C THR A 100 -4.88 10.94 -4.50
N TYR A 101 -5.95 10.37 -5.07
CA TYR A 101 -5.84 9.23 -5.97
C TYR A 101 -5.10 9.60 -7.27
N ALA A 102 -3.98 8.91 -7.55
CA ALA A 102 -3.15 9.19 -8.73
C ALA A 102 -3.85 8.91 -10.07
N GLY A 103 -5.00 8.23 -10.05
CA GLY A 103 -5.84 8.01 -11.23
C GLY A 103 -6.67 9.23 -11.65
N LEU A 104 -6.91 10.18 -10.74
CA LEU A 104 -7.69 11.39 -11.04
C LEU A 104 -6.94 12.33 -11.98
N LYS A 105 -7.67 13.04 -12.84
CA LYS A 105 -7.09 14.03 -13.77
C LYS A 105 -6.50 15.23 -13.05
N SER A 106 -7.06 15.58 -11.90
CA SER A 106 -6.58 16.64 -11.00
C SER A 106 -5.27 16.28 -10.31
N SER A 107 -4.90 15.00 -10.27
CA SER A 107 -3.73 14.54 -9.53
C SER A 107 -2.44 15.09 -10.15
N PRO A 108 -1.51 15.62 -9.34
CA PRO A 108 -0.19 16.04 -9.83
C PRO A 108 0.62 14.87 -10.41
N TYR A 109 0.20 13.63 -10.18
CA TYR A 109 0.88 12.42 -10.64
C TYR A 109 0.18 11.75 -11.84
N HIS A 110 -0.91 12.30 -12.37
CA HIS A 110 -1.71 11.67 -13.42
C HIS A 110 -0.88 11.25 -14.65
N GLU A 111 -0.04 12.16 -15.17
CA GLU A 111 0.83 11.87 -16.32
C GLU A 111 1.90 10.81 -16.02
N ARG A 112 2.43 10.81 -14.79
CA ARG A 112 3.44 9.82 -14.37
C ARG A 112 2.81 8.44 -14.21
N MET A 113 1.62 8.39 -13.65
CA MET A 113 0.84 7.17 -13.47
C MET A 113 0.64 6.45 -14.81
N GLN A 114 0.28 7.17 -15.87
CA GLN A 114 0.09 6.56 -17.20
C GLN A 114 1.36 5.88 -17.74
N LYS A 115 2.56 6.35 -17.35
CA LYS A 115 3.85 5.75 -17.76
C LYS A 115 4.24 4.56 -16.89
N VAL A 116 4.04 4.66 -15.57
CA VAL A 116 4.53 3.67 -14.60
C VAL A 116 3.52 2.55 -14.33
N CYS A 117 2.23 2.91 -14.25
CA CYS A 117 1.12 2.03 -13.94
C CYS A 117 -0.01 2.20 -14.98
N PRO A 118 0.22 1.89 -16.27
CA PRO A 118 -0.73 2.18 -17.35
C PRO A 118 -2.10 1.50 -17.20
N LYS A 119 -2.21 0.48 -16.34
CA LYS A 119 -3.45 -0.23 -16.03
C LYS A 119 -4.22 0.35 -14.84
N GLY A 120 -3.72 1.42 -14.22
CA GLY A 120 -4.36 2.14 -13.12
C GLY A 120 -3.55 2.15 -11.81
N ALA A 121 -3.93 3.05 -10.91
CA ALA A 121 -3.15 3.42 -9.71
C ALA A 121 -3.43 2.56 -8.46
N GLY A 122 -3.87 1.31 -8.64
CA GLY A 122 -4.29 0.45 -7.54
C GLY A 122 -5.58 0.94 -6.86
N GLY A 123 -5.84 0.43 -5.65
CA GLY A 123 -7.06 0.72 -4.87
C GLY A 123 -6.85 1.53 -3.60
N LEU A 124 -5.70 2.19 -3.43
CA LEU A 124 -5.32 2.88 -2.19
C LEU A 124 -5.21 4.38 -2.43
N PHE A 125 -5.88 5.19 -1.62
CA PHE A 125 -5.71 6.64 -1.59
C PHE A 125 -6.18 7.21 -0.26
N THR A 126 -6.07 8.53 -0.13
CA THR A 126 -6.63 9.30 0.97
C THR A 126 -7.59 10.37 0.45
N PHE A 127 -8.49 10.80 1.30
CA PHE A 127 -9.29 12.00 1.07
C PHE A 127 -9.44 12.79 2.36
N ALA A 128 -9.62 14.09 2.23
CA ALA A 128 -9.79 14.99 3.36
C ALA A 128 -11.27 15.38 3.51
N VAL A 129 -11.78 15.29 4.74
CA VAL A 129 -13.16 15.69 5.10
C VAL A 129 -13.11 17.10 5.68
N LYS A 130 -13.92 18.03 5.15
CA LYS A 130 -13.92 19.45 5.57
C LYS A 130 -14.28 19.65 7.05
N GLY A 131 -14.99 18.70 7.66
CA GLY A 131 -15.33 18.71 9.08
C GLY A 131 -14.17 18.32 10.02
N GLY A 132 -12.97 18.04 9.49
CA GLY A 132 -11.76 17.79 10.27
C GLY A 132 -11.82 16.50 11.09
N TYR A 133 -11.13 16.51 12.24
CA TYR A 133 -10.91 15.34 13.09
C TYR A 133 -12.19 14.66 13.55
N ASP A 134 -13.13 15.42 14.11
CA ASP A 134 -14.36 14.86 14.67
C ASP A 134 -15.24 14.26 13.57
N ALA A 135 -15.31 14.90 12.40
CA ALA A 135 -16.02 14.34 11.25
C ALA A 135 -15.35 13.05 10.75
N CYS A 136 -14.02 12.98 10.70
CA CYS A 136 -13.32 11.76 10.32
C CYS A 136 -13.57 10.61 11.31
N VAL A 137 -13.55 10.89 12.62
CA VAL A 137 -13.90 9.90 13.66
C VAL A 137 -15.35 9.45 13.53
N LYS A 138 -16.29 10.36 13.27
CA LYS A 138 -17.71 10.03 13.07
C LYS A 138 -17.92 9.21 11.80
N LEU A 139 -17.24 9.56 10.71
CA LEU A 139 -17.26 8.85 9.43
C LEU A 139 -16.84 7.38 9.59
N VAL A 140 -15.65 7.11 10.15
CA VAL A 140 -15.14 5.73 10.29
C VAL A 140 -16.01 4.85 11.19
N ASN A 141 -16.76 5.45 12.12
CA ASN A 141 -17.68 4.76 13.01
C ASN A 141 -19.10 4.60 12.43
N SER A 142 -19.42 5.29 11.33
CA SER A 142 -20.76 5.31 10.74
C SER A 142 -20.92 4.40 9.52
N LEU A 143 -19.82 3.82 9.03
CA LEU A 143 -19.79 2.93 7.87
C LEU A 143 -20.28 1.52 8.25
N ASP A 144 -21.06 0.94 7.36
CA ASP A 144 -21.68 -0.39 7.55
C ASP A 144 -20.97 -1.48 6.72
N ILE A 145 -20.32 -1.11 5.60
CA ILE A 145 -19.60 -2.02 4.69
C ILE A 145 -18.09 -1.94 4.95
N PHE A 146 -17.54 -0.72 5.01
CA PHE A 146 -16.10 -0.54 5.19
C PHE A 146 -15.62 -1.05 6.54
N SER A 147 -14.59 -1.89 6.54
CA SER A 147 -13.98 -2.35 7.79
C SER A 147 -12.98 -1.33 8.33
N HIS A 148 -13.12 -0.98 9.62
CA HIS A 148 -12.18 -0.09 10.31
C HIS A 148 -10.96 -0.86 10.83
N VAL A 149 -9.97 -1.05 9.95
CA VAL A 149 -8.74 -1.81 10.26
C VAL A 149 -7.51 -1.22 9.57
N ALA A 150 -6.33 -1.54 10.08
CA ALA A 150 -5.07 -0.95 9.61
C ALA A 150 -4.43 -1.66 8.40
N ASN A 151 -4.80 -2.92 8.11
CA ASN A 151 -4.29 -3.65 6.95
C ASN A 151 -4.83 -3.08 5.63
N LEU A 152 -4.25 -3.51 4.51
CA LEU A 152 -4.53 -3.02 3.16
C LEU A 152 -4.58 -4.18 2.18
N GLY A 153 -5.26 -4.00 1.05
CA GLY A 153 -5.26 -4.96 -0.06
C GLY A 153 -6.04 -6.26 0.19
N ASP A 154 -6.97 -6.25 1.16
CA ASP A 154 -8.01 -7.28 1.23
C ASP A 154 -9.02 -7.08 0.09
N THR A 155 -9.71 -8.14 -0.27
CA THR A 155 -10.94 -8.12 -1.08
C THR A 155 -12.05 -7.25 -0.50
N ARG A 156 -12.02 -7.02 0.82
CA ARG A 156 -12.91 -6.09 1.54
C ARG A 156 -12.40 -4.66 1.45
N SER A 157 -13.33 -3.72 1.38
CA SER A 157 -13.08 -2.30 1.48
C SER A 157 -12.77 -1.90 2.92
N LEU A 158 -11.67 -1.17 3.12
CA LEU A 158 -11.12 -0.82 4.43
C LEU A 158 -10.94 0.69 4.54
N ILE A 159 -11.17 1.23 5.73
CA ILE A 159 -10.95 2.65 6.02
C ILE A 159 -10.20 2.79 7.35
N ILE A 160 -9.36 3.82 7.44
CA ILE A 160 -8.73 4.19 8.71
C ILE A 160 -8.50 5.70 8.79
N HIS A 161 -8.82 6.27 9.96
CA HIS A 161 -8.43 7.62 10.30
C HIS A 161 -7.11 7.57 11.10
N SER A 162 -6.00 7.87 10.42
CA SER A 162 -4.66 7.66 10.98
C SER A 162 -4.36 8.53 12.19
N ALA A 163 -4.79 9.80 12.19
CA ALA A 163 -4.55 10.74 13.29
C ALA A 163 -5.18 10.26 14.62
N SER A 164 -6.36 9.63 14.58
CA SER A 164 -7.01 9.09 15.78
C SER A 164 -6.57 7.66 16.15
N THR A 165 -5.74 7.01 15.33
CA THR A 165 -5.35 5.60 15.50
C THR A 165 -3.84 5.41 15.41
N THR A 166 -3.32 5.02 14.24
CA THR A 166 -1.94 4.61 13.98
C THR A 166 -0.91 5.71 14.23
N HIS A 167 -1.29 6.97 14.05
CA HIS A 167 -0.41 8.14 14.16
C HIS A 167 -0.78 9.02 15.37
N ARG A 168 -1.58 8.50 16.30
CA ARG A 168 -2.01 9.22 17.51
C ARG A 168 -0.85 9.67 18.42
N GLN A 169 0.30 9.01 18.32
CA GLN A 169 1.50 9.37 19.08
C GLN A 169 2.29 10.55 18.49
N LEU A 170 1.98 10.95 17.26
CA LEU A 170 2.60 12.11 16.61
C LEU A 170 1.91 13.41 17.02
N THR A 171 2.65 14.51 16.98
CA THR A 171 2.05 15.85 17.07
C THR A 171 1.24 16.15 15.80
N GLU A 172 0.30 17.10 15.86
CA GLU A 172 -0.48 17.51 14.68
C GLU A 172 0.41 17.96 13.51
N GLU A 173 1.47 18.73 13.79
CA GLU A 173 2.44 19.15 12.77
C GLU A 173 3.13 17.94 12.09
N GLN A 174 3.46 16.91 12.86
CA GLN A 174 4.05 15.67 12.33
C GLN A 174 3.03 14.84 11.53
N GLN A 175 1.76 14.84 11.94
CA GLN A 175 0.67 14.19 11.21
C GLN A 175 0.46 14.84 9.84
N GLU A 176 0.42 16.18 9.80
CA GLU A 176 0.31 16.94 8.55
C GLU A 176 1.52 16.69 7.65
N ALA A 177 2.74 16.75 8.20
CA ALA A 177 3.96 16.46 7.43
C ALA A 177 3.99 15.03 6.87
N ALA A 178 3.33 14.07 7.53
CA ALA A 178 3.18 12.69 7.06
C ALA A 178 2.04 12.49 6.05
N GLY A 179 1.26 13.54 5.73
CA GLY A 179 0.07 13.44 4.88
C GLY A 179 -1.09 12.68 5.55
N ALA A 180 -1.11 12.66 6.88
CA ALA A 180 -2.09 11.98 7.72
C ALA A 180 -2.71 12.94 8.74
N GLY A 181 -2.92 14.19 8.32
CA GLY A 181 -3.47 15.26 9.14
C GLY A 181 -4.86 14.94 9.71
N PRO A 182 -5.35 15.74 10.67
CA PRO A 182 -6.58 15.46 11.42
C PRO A 182 -7.83 15.35 10.55
N GLY A 183 -7.85 15.95 9.36
CA GLY A 183 -8.97 15.83 8.42
C GLY A 183 -8.85 14.69 7.40
N VAL A 184 -7.82 13.85 7.47
CA VAL A 184 -7.46 12.92 6.39
C VAL A 184 -7.76 11.47 6.75
N VAL A 185 -8.57 10.81 5.94
CA VAL A 185 -8.82 9.37 6.03
C VAL A 185 -8.15 8.62 4.89
N ARG A 186 -7.65 7.42 5.19
CA ARG A 186 -7.07 6.50 4.21
C ARG A 186 -8.05 5.39 3.91
N ILE A 187 -8.22 5.09 2.63
CA ILE A 187 -9.16 4.08 2.14
C ILE A 187 -8.44 3.07 1.25
N SER A 188 -8.72 1.79 1.45
CA SER A 188 -8.30 0.68 0.60
C SER A 188 -9.56 0.08 -0.01
N ILE A 189 -9.83 0.40 -1.26
CA ILE A 189 -11.03 -0.03 -1.98
C ILE A 189 -10.92 -1.52 -2.29
N GLY A 190 -11.96 -2.25 -1.92
CA GLY A 190 -12.12 -3.68 -2.11
C GLY A 190 -12.70 -4.05 -3.48
N THR A 191 -13.39 -5.18 -3.51
CA THR A 191 -13.96 -5.81 -4.73
C THR A 191 -15.47 -5.91 -4.71
N GLU A 192 -16.12 -5.26 -3.75
CA GLU A 192 -17.58 -5.16 -3.64
C GLU A 192 -18.22 -4.49 -4.86
N ASP A 193 -19.56 -4.46 -4.88
CA ASP A 193 -20.27 -3.59 -5.81
C ASP A 193 -19.93 -2.12 -5.50
N VAL A 194 -19.59 -1.37 -6.54
CA VAL A 194 -19.12 0.01 -6.36
C VAL A 194 -20.25 0.96 -5.93
N ASP A 195 -21.49 0.66 -6.31
CA ASP A 195 -22.64 1.49 -5.95
C ASP A 195 -22.96 1.31 -4.46
N ASP A 196 -22.78 0.10 -3.92
CA ASP A 196 -22.89 -0.16 -2.48
C ASP A 196 -21.80 0.58 -1.69
N LEU A 197 -20.56 0.61 -2.19
CA LEU A 197 -19.47 1.36 -1.55
C LEU A 197 -19.73 2.87 -1.53
N ILE A 198 -20.24 3.42 -2.64
CA ILE A 198 -20.61 4.84 -2.73
C ILE A 198 -21.78 5.14 -1.79
N ALA A 199 -22.81 4.28 -1.75
CA ALA A 199 -23.95 4.47 -0.86
C ALA A 199 -23.54 4.44 0.63
N ASP A 200 -22.63 3.54 1.01
CA ASP A 200 -22.12 3.48 2.39
C ASP A 200 -21.29 4.72 2.74
N LEU A 201 -20.43 5.19 1.83
CA LEU A 201 -19.69 6.44 2.01
C LEU A 201 -20.61 7.65 2.10
N ASP A 202 -21.64 7.74 1.25
CA ASP A 202 -22.58 8.86 1.23
C ASP A 202 -23.38 8.98 2.53
N GLN A 203 -23.94 7.85 3.01
CA GLN A 203 -24.68 7.86 4.27
C GLN A 203 -23.78 8.20 5.45
N ALA A 204 -22.55 7.68 5.47
CA ALA A 204 -21.61 7.91 6.56
C ALA A 204 -21.06 9.34 6.54
N LEU A 205 -20.79 9.92 5.37
CA LEU A 205 -20.43 11.33 5.21
C LEU A 205 -21.57 12.24 5.63
N THR A 206 -22.82 11.91 5.28
CA THR A 206 -24.00 12.69 5.71
C THR A 206 -24.08 12.75 7.23
N LYS A 207 -23.95 11.60 7.90
CA LYS A 207 -23.89 11.53 9.36
C LYS A 207 -22.68 12.29 9.90
N ALA A 208 -21.51 12.17 9.27
CA ALA A 208 -20.27 12.78 9.75
C ALA A 208 -20.28 14.31 9.73
N THR A 209 -20.96 14.92 8.74
CA THR A 209 -20.97 16.37 8.52
C THR A 209 -22.25 17.07 8.94
N SER A 210 -23.24 16.32 9.45
CA SER A 210 -24.46 16.86 10.08
C SER A 210 -24.24 17.22 11.55
#